data_AF-A0AAE3UFC2-F1
#
_entry.id   AF-A0AAE3UFC2-F1
#
_cell.length_a   1.000
_cell.length_b   1.000
_cell.length_c   1.000
_cell.angle_alpha   90.00
_cell.angle_beta   90.00
_cell.angle_gamma   90.00
#
_symmetry.space_group_name_H-M   'P 1'
#
loop_
_entity.id
_entity.type
_entity.pdbx_description
1 polymer ?
#
loop_
_entity_poly.entity_id
_entity_poly.type
_entity_poly.pdbx_seq_one_letter_code
_entity_poly.pdbx_strand_id
1 'polypeptide(L)'
;MKSMLIFLFVVFLSLAAFGQQTKSVSDSIMITIFLKHQQDKNLDSLQAIQRKNKFAEQFPPKCARVVSWYVMMGIGQVVTVKIPAHELRTLNLSIERGAWGAFETEFYPTYDYVPIWKDAQKKK
;
A
#
# COMPACT_ATOMS: atom_id res chain seq x y z
N MET A 1 -6.65 -44.91 36.07
CA MET A 1 -5.87 -43.66 36.13
C MET A 1 -4.95 -43.45 34.91
N LYS A 2 -4.22 -44.47 34.41
CA LYS A 2 -3.37 -44.34 33.20
C LYS A 2 -4.13 -43.97 31.91
N SER A 3 -5.35 -44.50 31.71
CA SER A 3 -6.17 -44.20 30.50
C SER A 3 -6.68 -42.74 30.45
N MET A 4 -6.94 -42.13 31.62
CA MET A 4 -7.39 -40.74 31.72
C MET A 4 -6.25 -39.74 31.46
N LEU A 5 -5.01 -40.13 31.79
CA LEU A 5 -3.80 -39.34 31.49
C LEU A 5 -3.46 -39.34 30.00
N ILE A 6 -3.67 -40.47 29.30
CA ILE A 6 -3.42 -40.59 27.85
C ILE A 6 -4.45 -39.76 27.07
N PHE A 7 -5.72 -39.78 27.48
CA PHE A 7 -6.77 -38.98 26.82
C PHE A 7 -6.53 -37.47 26.98
N LEU A 8 -6.08 -37.03 28.17
CA LEU A 8 -5.73 -35.63 28.42
C LEU A 8 -4.52 -35.17 27.59
N PHE A 9 -3.55 -36.07 27.37
CA PHE A 9 -2.36 -35.79 26.57
C PHE A 9 -2.66 -35.71 25.06
N VAL A 10 -3.59 -36.53 24.56
CA VAL A 10 -4.05 -36.49 23.15
C VAL A 10 -4.86 -35.23 22.84
N VAL A 11 -5.69 -34.77 23.78
CA VAL A 11 -6.43 -33.50 23.64
C VAL A 11 -5.49 -32.28 23.68
N PHE A 12 -4.40 -32.36 24.46
CA PHE A 12 -3.38 -31.31 24.47
C PHE A 12 -2.57 -31.25 23.16
N LEU A 13 -2.28 -32.41 22.54
CA LEU A 13 -1.59 -32.47 21.24
C LEU A 13 -2.45 -31.91 20.09
N SER A 14 -3.77 -32.13 20.10
CA SER A 14 -4.67 -31.63 19.05
C SER A 14 -4.92 -30.13 19.14
N LEU A 15 -4.87 -29.52 20.34
CA LEU A 15 -4.92 -28.07 20.53
C LEU A 15 -3.63 -27.37 20.06
N ALA A 16 -2.46 -28.00 20.23
CA ALA A 16 -1.19 -27.45 19.74
C ALA A 16 -1.10 -27.43 18.20
N ALA A 17 -1.74 -28.37 17.51
CA ALA A 17 -1.73 -28.44 16.04
C ALA A 17 -2.62 -27.38 15.36
N PHE A 18 -3.61 -26.81 16.08
CA PHE A 18 -4.52 -25.77 15.55
C PHE A 18 -4.00 -24.34 15.73
N GLY A 19 -2.83 -24.15 16.36
CA GLY A 19 -2.38 -22.86 16.87
C GLY A 19 -1.34 -22.09 16.04
N GLN A 20 -0.91 -22.57 14.87
CA GLN A 20 0.14 -21.89 14.10
C GLN A 20 -0.30 -21.59 12.68
N GLN A 21 -1.37 -20.80 12.52
CA GLN A 21 -1.55 -20.06 11.29
C GLN A 21 -0.48 -18.97 11.27
N THR A 22 0.67 -19.28 10.69
CA THR A 22 1.68 -18.28 10.37
C THR A 22 1.00 -17.25 9.47
N LYS A 23 0.63 -16.10 10.04
CA LYS A 23 0.46 -14.89 9.24
C LYS A 23 1.81 -14.70 8.57
N SER A 24 1.94 -15.17 7.34
CA SER A 24 3.03 -14.72 6.49
C SER A 24 2.94 -13.21 6.54
N VAL A 25 3.99 -12.57 7.06
CA VAL A 25 4.15 -11.14 6.87
C VAL A 25 4.26 -11.04 5.36
N SER A 26 3.17 -10.63 4.70
CA SER A 26 3.21 -10.40 3.26
C SER A 26 4.36 -9.42 3.04
N ASP A 27 5.33 -9.85 2.24
CA ASP A 27 6.34 -8.93 1.72
C ASP A 27 5.60 -7.74 1.14
N SER A 28 6.03 -6.55 1.55
CA SER A 28 5.36 -5.31 1.25
C SER A 28 6.34 -4.38 0.58
N ILE A 29 5.88 -3.78 -0.51
CA ILE A 29 6.64 -2.83 -1.29
C ILE A 29 6.07 -1.44 -1.07
N MET A 30 6.93 -0.43 -1.21
CA MET A 30 6.52 0.96 -1.15
C MET A 30 6.64 1.55 -2.56
N ILE A 31 5.60 2.24 -2.98
CA ILE A 31 5.51 2.86 -4.31
C ILE A 31 5.22 4.34 -4.10
N THR A 32 6.02 5.20 -4.73
CA THR A 32 5.74 6.62 -4.87
C THR A 32 5.11 6.87 -6.23
N ILE A 33 3.95 7.53 -6.23
CA ILE A 33 3.11 7.80 -7.38
C ILE A 33 3.06 9.31 -7.55
N PHE A 34 3.39 9.76 -8.76
CA PHE A 34 3.21 11.15 -9.16
C PHE A 34 1.90 11.23 -9.93
N LEU A 35 0.98 12.06 -9.44
CA LEU A 35 -0.25 12.45 -10.13
C LEU A 35 -0.02 13.88 -10.64
N LYS A 36 0.64 13.98 -11.79
CA LYS A 36 1.11 15.25 -12.34
C LYS A 36 -0.06 16.06 -12.91
N HIS A 37 0.00 17.38 -12.70
CA HIS A 37 -0.95 18.32 -13.26
C HIS A 37 -0.89 18.32 -14.79
N GLN A 38 -2.04 18.55 -15.42
CA GLN A 38 -2.17 18.80 -16.84
C GLN A 38 -2.44 20.29 -17.06
N GLN A 39 -1.39 21.05 -17.33
CA GLN A 39 -1.47 22.52 -17.40
C GLN A 39 -2.16 23.04 -18.66
N ASP A 40 -2.46 22.18 -19.63
CA ASP A 40 -3.32 22.46 -20.78
C ASP A 40 -4.82 22.51 -20.42
N LYS A 41 -5.19 22.14 -19.18
CA LYS A 41 -6.56 22.06 -18.70
C LYS A 41 -6.78 22.93 -17.46
N ASN A 42 -8.00 23.43 -17.29
CA ASN A 42 -8.40 24.15 -16.09
C ASN A 42 -8.81 23.18 -14.96
N LEU A 43 -8.81 23.67 -13.72
CA LEU A 43 -9.09 22.86 -12.54
C LEU A 43 -10.49 22.20 -12.58
N ASP A 44 -11.52 22.92 -13.01
CA ASP A 44 -12.90 22.42 -13.04
C ASP A 44 -13.04 21.21 -13.98
N SER A 45 -12.39 21.26 -15.14
CA SER A 45 -12.38 20.16 -16.11
C SER A 45 -11.69 18.91 -15.54
N LEU A 46 -10.55 19.07 -14.87
CA LEU A 46 -9.83 17.99 -14.22
C LEU A 46 -10.64 17.37 -13.07
N GLN A 47 -11.30 18.20 -12.27
CA GLN A 47 -12.17 17.72 -11.20
C GLN A 47 -13.41 17.01 -11.74
N ALA A 48 -13.98 17.44 -12.87
CA ALA A 48 -15.09 16.74 -13.50
C ALA A 48 -14.69 15.33 -13.96
N ILE A 49 -13.47 15.17 -14.51
CA ILE A 49 -12.93 13.86 -14.87
C ILE A 49 -12.74 12.99 -13.62
N GLN A 50 -12.15 13.52 -12.55
CA GLN A 50 -11.99 12.77 -11.29
C GLN A 50 -13.32 12.31 -10.70
N ARG A 51 -14.35 13.16 -10.71
CA ARG A 51 -15.70 12.81 -10.25
C ARG A 51 -16.31 11.71 -11.13
N LYS A 52 -16.24 11.85 -12.45
CA LYS A 52 -16.74 10.85 -13.42
C LYS A 52 -16.07 9.50 -13.20
N ASN A 53 -14.76 9.50 -12.96
CA ASN A 53 -13.95 8.31 -12.74
C ASN A 53 -14.05 7.79 -11.29
N LYS A 54 -14.76 8.49 -10.40
CA LYS A 54 -14.89 8.17 -8.98
C LYS A 54 -13.53 8.00 -8.30
N PHE A 55 -12.58 8.89 -8.61
CA PHE A 55 -11.19 8.77 -8.14
C PHE A 55 -11.09 8.56 -6.63
N ALA A 56 -11.84 9.34 -5.84
CA ALA A 56 -11.85 9.24 -4.38
C ALA A 56 -12.42 7.92 -3.81
N GLU A 57 -13.21 7.18 -4.61
CA GLU A 57 -13.71 5.85 -4.24
C GLU A 57 -12.72 4.74 -4.63
N GLN A 58 -11.95 4.95 -5.70
CA GLN A 58 -11.02 3.96 -6.23
C GLN A 58 -9.64 4.02 -5.57
N PHE A 59 -9.17 5.22 -5.25
CA PHE A 59 -7.82 5.47 -4.74
C PHE A 59 -7.84 6.22 -3.40
N PRO A 60 -7.04 5.80 -2.40
CA PRO A 60 -6.20 4.59 -2.42
C PRO A 60 -7.04 3.30 -2.32
N PRO A 61 -6.62 2.20 -2.96
CA PRO A 61 -7.32 0.92 -2.81
C PRO A 61 -7.16 0.37 -1.39
N LYS A 62 -8.07 -0.50 -0.95
CA LYS A 62 -8.08 -1.06 0.42
C LYS A 62 -6.78 -1.75 0.84
N CYS A 63 -6.04 -2.31 -0.12
CA CYS A 63 -4.76 -2.97 0.14
C CYS A 63 -3.60 -1.98 0.39
N ALA A 64 -3.79 -0.69 0.09
CA ALA A 64 -2.76 0.34 0.22
C ALA A 64 -2.86 1.11 1.54
N ARG A 65 -1.74 1.18 2.25
CA ARG A 65 -1.54 2.13 3.34
C ARG A 65 -0.82 3.35 2.83
N VAL A 66 -1.44 4.53 2.92
CA VAL A 66 -0.79 5.81 2.60
C VAL A 66 0.31 6.10 3.63
N VAL A 67 1.52 6.37 3.15
CA VAL A 67 2.70 6.76 3.94
C VAL A 67 2.84 8.29 3.93
N SER A 68 2.65 8.92 2.77
CA SER A 68 2.65 10.37 2.60
C SER A 68 1.75 10.76 1.43
N TRP A 69 1.17 11.97 1.50
CA TRP A 69 0.41 12.58 0.41
C TRP A 69 0.49 14.10 0.53
N TYR A 70 1.00 14.77 -0.49
CA TYR A 70 1.05 16.22 -0.56
C TYR A 70 0.91 16.72 -2.01
N VAL A 71 0.57 18.00 -2.16
CA VAL A 71 0.68 18.70 -3.45
C VAL A 71 2.07 19.30 -3.54
N MET A 72 2.85 18.85 -4.52
CA MET A 72 4.12 19.46 -4.89
C MET A 72 3.87 20.49 -5.99
N MET A 73 3.97 21.77 -5.64
CA MET A 73 3.71 22.89 -6.54
C MET A 73 4.48 22.76 -7.85
N GLY A 74 3.80 23.01 -8.97
CA GLY A 74 4.37 22.87 -10.32
C GLY A 74 4.42 21.44 -10.86
N ILE A 75 4.33 20.42 -10.00
CA ILE A 75 4.35 19.01 -10.42
C ILE A 75 2.96 18.40 -10.34
N GLY A 76 2.34 18.39 -9.16
CA GLY A 76 1.07 17.71 -8.94
C GLY A 76 0.95 17.14 -7.55
N GLN A 77 0.16 16.07 -7.39
CA GLN A 77 0.11 15.35 -6.11
C GLN A 77 1.18 14.26 -6.10
N VAL A 78 1.87 14.10 -4.99
CA VAL A 78 2.78 12.97 -4.77
C VAL A 78 2.28 12.17 -3.60
N VAL A 79 2.06 10.88 -3.87
CA VAL A 79 1.58 9.90 -2.90
C VAL A 79 2.57 8.77 -2.78
N THR A 80 2.99 8.47 -1.56
CA THR A 80 3.70 7.22 -1.28
C THR A 80 2.76 6.26 -0.56
N VAL A 81 2.60 5.05 -1.10
CA VAL A 81 1.82 3.97 -0.48
C VAL A 81 2.69 2.77 -0.17
N LYS A 82 2.29 1.98 0.83
CA LYS A 82 2.82 0.65 1.10
C LYS A 82 1.72 -0.38 0.85
N ILE A 83 2.02 -1.39 0.04
CA ILE A 83 1.07 -2.46 -0.34
C ILE A 83 1.71 -3.84 -0.15
N PRO A 84 0.92 -4.91 0.02
CA PRO A 84 1.37 -6.28 -0.27
C PRO A 84 1.94 -6.37 -1.70
N ALA A 85 3.06 -7.08 -1.90
CA ALA A 85 3.70 -7.16 -3.22
C ALA A 85 2.77 -7.74 -4.32
N HIS A 86 1.94 -8.72 -3.96
CA HIS A 86 0.96 -9.34 -4.87
C HIS A 86 -0.20 -8.40 -5.27
N GLU A 87 -0.38 -7.29 -4.56
CA GLU A 87 -1.45 -6.30 -4.79
C GLU A 87 -1.03 -5.16 -5.73
N LEU A 88 0.17 -5.23 -6.32
CA LEU A 88 0.66 -4.22 -7.27
C LEU A 88 -0.34 -4.00 -8.42
N ARG A 89 -0.98 -5.08 -8.90
CA ARG A 89 -2.00 -4.99 -9.93
C ARG A 89 -3.22 -4.18 -9.49
N THR A 90 -3.69 -4.39 -8.25
CA THR A 90 -4.84 -3.68 -7.68
C THR A 90 -4.53 -2.19 -7.53
N LEU A 91 -3.31 -1.86 -7.07
CA LEU A 91 -2.82 -0.48 -7.05
C LEU A 91 -2.83 0.14 -8.43
N ASN A 92 -2.27 -0.54 -9.44
CA ASN A 92 -2.26 -0.04 -10.81
C ASN A 92 -3.68 0.28 -11.30
N LEU A 93 -4.60 -0.69 -11.22
CA LEU A 93 -5.98 -0.52 -11.68
C LEU A 93 -6.72 0.65 -11.00
N SER A 94 -6.45 0.90 -9.71
CA SER A 94 -7.07 2.03 -9.00
C SER A 94 -6.67 3.38 -9.60
N ILE A 95 -5.43 3.50 -10.09
CA ILE A 95 -4.93 4.70 -10.77
C ILE A 95 -5.45 4.75 -12.21
N GLU A 96 -5.36 3.66 -12.97
CA GLU A 96 -5.80 3.64 -14.37
C GLU A 96 -7.28 4.02 -14.52
N ARG A 97 -8.11 3.49 -13.63
CA ARG A 97 -9.56 3.72 -13.65
C ARG A 97 -9.98 5.01 -12.97
N GLY A 98 -9.19 5.50 -12.02
CA GLY A 98 -9.53 6.67 -11.20
C GLY A 98 -8.90 7.97 -11.69
N ALA A 99 -7.59 7.96 -11.95
CA ALA A 99 -6.77 9.16 -12.15
C ALA A 99 -6.54 9.52 -13.62
N TRP A 100 -6.52 8.54 -14.53
CA TRP A 100 -6.22 8.81 -15.94
C TRP A 100 -7.21 9.78 -16.58
N GLY A 101 -6.65 10.68 -17.38
CA GLY A 101 -7.37 11.81 -17.97
C GLY A 101 -7.43 13.05 -17.08
N ALA A 102 -7.31 12.91 -15.75
CA ALA A 102 -7.17 14.03 -14.83
C ALA A 102 -5.72 14.31 -14.41
N PHE A 103 -4.85 13.31 -14.56
CA PHE A 103 -3.43 13.40 -14.23
C PHE A 103 -2.60 12.67 -15.28
N GLU A 104 -1.36 13.11 -15.47
CA GLU A 104 -0.29 12.25 -15.99
C GLU A 104 0.31 11.46 -14.82
N THR A 105 0.55 10.17 -14.99
CA THR A 105 0.91 9.29 -13.86
C THR A 105 2.28 8.65 -14.04
N GLU A 106 3.13 8.73 -13.02
CA GLU A 106 4.42 8.03 -12.94
C GLU A 106 4.50 7.21 -11.66
N PHE A 107 5.17 6.06 -11.70
CA PHE A 107 5.26 5.10 -10.58
C PHE A 107 6.71 4.73 -10.31
N TYR A 108 7.12 4.80 -9.05
CA TYR A 108 8.48 4.52 -8.62
C TYR A 108 8.47 3.59 -7.40
N PRO A 109 9.06 2.39 -7.48
CA PRO A 109 9.40 1.62 -6.30
C PRO A 109 10.37 2.41 -5.42
N THR A 110 10.05 2.55 -4.13
CA THR A 110 10.83 3.34 -3.17
C THR A 110 11.00 2.58 -1.86
N TYR A 111 11.92 3.04 -1.00
CA TYR A 111 12.07 2.57 0.38
C TYR A 111 12.48 3.74 1.29
N ASP A 112 12.23 3.61 2.59
CA ASP A 112 12.60 4.65 3.55
C ASP A 112 14.10 4.58 3.85
N TYR A 113 14.83 5.61 3.42
CA TYR A 113 16.27 5.71 3.62
C TYR A 113 16.66 6.34 4.96
N VAL A 114 15.74 7.01 5.66
CA VAL A 114 16.04 7.74 6.88
C VAL A 114 16.68 6.86 7.97
N PRO A 115 16.19 5.62 8.23
CA PRO A 115 16.83 4.74 9.21
C PRO A 115 18.26 4.38 8.85
N ILE A 116 18.51 4.05 7.58
CA ILE A 116 19.84 3.68 7.07
C ILE A 116 20.81 4.86 7.22
N TRP A 117 20.36 6.06 6.85
CA TRP A 117 21.15 7.28 6.99
C TRP A 117 21.46 7.58 8.46
N LYS A 118 20.48 7.50 9.37
CA LYS A 118 20.70 7.73 10.81
C LYS A 118 21.69 6.73 11.41
N ASP A 119 21.62 5.47 11.01
CA ASP A 119 22.56 4.45 11.49
C ASP A 119 23.97 4.65 10.93
N ALA A 120 24.11 5.16 9.70
CA ALA A 120 25.39 5.57 9.15
C ALA A 120 26.00 6.76 9.89
N GLN A 121 25.20 7.72 10.38
CA GLN A 121 25.71 8.85 11.17
C GLN A 121 26.23 8.43 12.56
N LYS A 122 25.61 7.43 13.21
CA LYS A 122 26.05 6.94 14.54
C LYS A 122 27.41 6.23 14.53
N LYS A 123 27.86 5.78 13.35
CA LYS A 123 29.13 5.06 13.17
C LYS A 123 30.30 6.00 12.82
N LYS A 124 30.05 7.29 12.67
CA LYS A 124 31.07 8.35 12.54
C LYS A 124 31.45 8.86 13.92
#